data_AF-A0A842UH45-F1
#
_entry.id   AF-A0A842UH45-F1
#
_cell.length_a   1.000
_cell.length_b   1.000
_cell.length_c   1.000
_cell.angle_alpha   90.00
_cell.angle_beta   90.00
_cell.angle_gamma   90.00
#
_symmetry.space_group_name_H-M   'P 1'
#
loop_
_entity.id
_entity.type
_entity.pdbx_description
1 polymer ?
#
loop_
_entity_poly.entity_id
_entity_poly.type
_entity_poly.pdbx_seq_one_letter_code
_entity_poly.pdbx_strand_id
1 'polypeptide(L)'
;MNTFTRAVVIPSAGFILLWLIFLTLCFIFCPGIIGLYQWRIALLDRWDLCEKTDEFVESLDTTYEHYGVRNAQDHEVITEYGTYRIMPFGRLINVKILASDNDREAYVFLEQYLSSHYAQDKRVRDVYICGGGTVMVDCR
;
A
#
# COMPACT_ATOMS: atom_id res chain seq x y z
N MET A 1 13.78 58.84 -43.82
CA MET A 1 13.90 58.36 -42.42
C MET A 1 12.50 58.36 -41.83
N ASN A 2 11.81 57.22 -41.83
CA ASN A 2 10.47 57.09 -41.25
C ASN A 2 10.58 56.24 -39.98
N THR A 3 10.18 56.82 -38.86
CA THR A 3 10.14 56.23 -37.53
C THR A 3 9.04 55.16 -37.46
N PHE A 4 9.45 53.92 -37.22
CA PHE A 4 8.54 52.80 -36.92
C PHE A 4 8.07 52.91 -35.47
N THR A 5 6.88 53.43 -35.24
CA THR A 5 6.18 53.32 -33.95
C THR A 5 5.59 51.92 -33.84
N ARG A 6 6.27 51.01 -33.12
CA ARG A 6 5.73 49.69 -32.78
C ARG A 6 4.60 49.85 -31.76
N ALA A 7 3.38 49.50 -32.14
CA ALA A 7 2.27 49.34 -31.21
C ALA A 7 2.52 48.12 -30.32
N VAL A 8 2.67 48.34 -29.01
CA VAL A 8 2.71 47.28 -28.00
C VAL A 8 1.27 46.83 -27.77
N VAL A 9 0.92 45.64 -28.26
CA VAL A 9 -0.38 45.01 -27.99
C VAL A 9 -0.36 44.54 -26.53
N ILE A 10 -0.98 45.30 -25.64
CA ILE A 10 -1.17 44.94 -24.24
C ILE A 10 -2.37 43.98 -24.18
N PRO A 11 -2.20 42.71 -23.77
CA PRO A 11 -3.33 41.78 -23.67
C PRO A 11 -4.31 42.26 -22.58
N SER A 12 -5.61 42.18 -22.87
CA SER A 12 -6.66 42.55 -21.94
C SER A 12 -6.62 41.66 -20.69
N ALA A 13 -6.98 42.23 -19.53
CA ALA A 13 -6.89 41.56 -18.21
C ALA A 13 -7.59 40.19 -18.15
N GLY A 14 -8.60 39.95 -19.00
CA GLY A 14 -9.28 38.65 -19.11
C GLY A 14 -8.39 37.52 -19.64
N PHE A 15 -7.38 37.83 -20.45
CA PHE A 15 -6.46 36.82 -21.02
C PHE A 15 -5.47 36.30 -19.97
N ILE A 16 -5.05 37.16 -19.04
CA ILE A 16 -4.15 36.82 -17.93
C ILE A 16 -4.88 35.94 -16.91
N LEU A 17 -6.14 36.25 -16.63
CA LEU A 17 -6.97 35.45 -15.71
C LEU A 17 -7.22 34.04 -16.26
N LEU A 18 -7.48 33.91 -17.56
CA LEU A 18 -7.64 32.61 -18.22
C LEU A 18 -6.33 31.80 -18.20
N TRP A 19 -5.18 32.45 -18.40
CA TRP A 19 -3.85 31.82 -18.33
C TRP A 19 -3.49 31.33 -16.93
N LEU A 20 -3.83 32.10 -15.88
CA LEU A 20 -3.61 31.69 -14.50
C LEU A 20 -4.48 30.50 -14.10
N ILE A 21 -5.73 30.45 -14.56
CA ILE A 21 -6.62 29.29 -14.35
C ILE A 21 -6.08 28.06 -15.10
N PHE A 22 -5.52 28.25 -16.31
CA PHE A 22 -4.91 27.15 -17.06
C PHE A 22 -3.62 26.63 -16.39
N LEU A 23 -2.81 27.52 -15.80
CA LEU A 23 -1.61 27.16 -15.02
C LEU A 23 -1.95 26.43 -13.71
N THR A 24 -2.98 26.87 -12.99
CA THR A 24 -3.40 26.20 -11.75
C THR A 24 -4.07 24.85 -12.02
N LEU A 25 -4.86 24.73 -13.09
CA LEU A 25 -5.40 23.44 -13.54
C LEU A 25 -4.29 22.49 -14.01
N CYS A 26 -3.24 22.99 -14.70
CA CYS A 26 -2.06 22.19 -15.03
C CYS A 26 -1.27 21.72 -13.79
N PHE A 27 -1.22 22.51 -12.72
CA PHE A 27 -0.58 22.09 -11.47
C PHE A 27 -1.38 21.02 -10.71
N ILE A 28 -2.71 21.07 -10.79
CA ILE A 28 -3.59 20.04 -10.19
C ILE A 28 -3.56 18.74 -11.02
N PHE A 29 -3.44 18.85 -12.34
CA PHE A 29 -3.33 17.72 -13.28
C PHE A 29 -1.88 17.40 -13.66
N CYS A 30 -0.91 17.57 -12.75
CA CYS A 30 0.43 17.04 -12.99
C CYS A 30 0.42 15.52 -12.66
N PRO A 31 0.43 14.62 -13.65
CA PRO A 31 0.39 13.18 -13.40
C PRO A 31 1.58 12.69 -12.56
N GLY A 32 2.66 13.46 -12.51
CA GLY A 32 3.83 13.16 -11.69
C GLY A 32 3.63 13.33 -10.17
N ILE A 33 2.77 14.25 -9.74
CA ILE A 33 2.55 14.51 -8.31
C ILE A 33 1.56 13.49 -7.72
N ILE A 34 0.48 13.17 -8.44
CA ILE A 34 -0.52 12.19 -8.01
C ILE A 34 0.10 10.78 -7.90
N GLY A 35 0.99 10.42 -8.82
CA GLY A 35 1.75 9.17 -8.75
C GLY A 35 2.56 9.05 -7.46
N LEU A 36 3.31 10.10 -7.08
CA LEU A 36 4.15 10.09 -5.87
C LEU A 36 3.35 9.90 -4.57
N TYR A 37 2.15 10.48 -4.48
CA TYR A 37 1.28 10.27 -3.32
C TYR A 37 0.74 8.84 -3.25
N GLN A 38 0.31 8.27 -4.38
CA GLN A 38 -0.17 6.89 -4.44
C GLN A 38 0.92 5.88 -4.06
N TRP A 39 2.16 6.07 -4.56
CA TRP A 39 3.30 5.23 -4.19
C TRP A 39 3.65 5.32 -2.71
N ARG A 40 3.57 6.52 -2.13
CA ARG A 40 3.84 6.74 -0.70
C ARG A 40 2.82 6.05 0.19
N ILE A 41 1.53 6.15 -0.13
CA ILE A 41 0.45 5.48 0.63
C ILE A 41 0.63 3.96 0.56
N ALA A 42 0.90 3.41 -0.63
CA ALA A 42 1.15 1.98 -0.80
C ALA A 42 2.40 1.49 -0.03
N LEU A 43 3.42 2.33 0.13
CA LEU A 43 4.59 2.01 0.94
C LEU A 43 4.27 1.99 2.43
N LEU A 44 3.56 2.99 2.95
CA LEU A 44 3.18 3.07 4.37
C LEU A 44 2.27 1.90 4.76
N ASP A 45 1.32 1.54 3.91
CA ASP A 45 0.41 0.42 4.15
C ASP A 45 1.15 -0.94 4.17
N ARG A 46 2.20 -1.11 3.37
CA ARG A 46 3.07 -2.30 3.44
C ARG A 46 3.94 -2.31 4.69
N TRP A 47 4.34 -1.15 5.20
CA TRP A 47 5.07 -1.07 6.46
C TRP A 47 4.18 -1.48 7.63
N ASP A 48 2.96 -0.95 7.69
CA ASP A 48 1.97 -1.31 8.71
C ASP A 48 1.61 -2.80 8.64
N LEU A 49 1.48 -3.36 7.43
CA LEU A 49 1.34 -4.81 7.24
C LEU A 49 2.47 -5.59 7.94
N CYS A 50 3.73 -5.25 7.65
CA CYS A 50 4.89 -5.91 8.24
C CYS A 50 4.93 -5.75 9.77
N GLU A 51 4.66 -4.55 10.28
CA GLU A 51 4.63 -4.27 11.72
C GLU A 51 3.62 -5.16 12.44
N LYS A 52 2.39 -5.25 11.91
CA LYS A 52 1.35 -6.10 12.49
C LYS A 52 1.63 -7.58 12.35
N THR A 53 2.19 -8.03 11.22
CA THR A 53 2.58 -9.44 11.11
C THR A 53 3.74 -9.79 12.03
N ASP A 54 4.70 -8.89 12.22
CA ASP A 54 5.85 -9.08 13.13
C ASP A 54 5.40 -9.17 14.60
N GLU A 55 4.44 -8.33 15.02
CA GLU A 55 3.80 -8.42 16.34
C GLU A 55 3.21 -9.83 16.57
N PHE A 56 2.52 -10.40 15.58
CA PHE A 56 1.98 -11.76 15.68
C PHE A 56 3.07 -12.83 15.70
N VAL A 57 4.11 -12.71 14.87
CA VAL A 57 5.25 -13.65 14.88
C VAL A 57 5.95 -13.63 16.25
N GLU A 58 6.20 -12.46 16.81
CA GLU A 58 6.81 -12.30 18.13
C GLU A 58 5.92 -12.86 19.24
N SER A 59 4.61 -12.62 19.16
CA SER A 59 3.66 -13.13 20.14
C SER A 59 3.59 -14.66 20.13
N LEU A 60 3.74 -15.31 18.96
CA LEU A 60 3.79 -16.78 18.81
C LEU A 60 5.06 -17.41 19.38
N ASP A 61 6.13 -16.65 19.49
CA ASP A 61 7.41 -17.11 20.04
C ASP A 61 7.48 -16.88 21.57
N THR A 62 6.80 -15.84 22.07
CA THR A 62 6.93 -15.38 23.46
C THR A 62 5.72 -15.68 24.35
N THR A 63 4.51 -15.38 23.88
CA THR A 63 3.31 -15.24 24.73
C THR A 63 2.27 -16.33 24.47
N TYR A 64 2.08 -16.68 23.20
CA TYR A 64 1.08 -17.66 22.76
C TYR A 64 1.76 -18.84 22.09
N GLU A 65 1.57 -20.06 22.60
CA GLU A 65 2.05 -21.26 21.89
C GLU A 65 1.29 -21.49 20.57
N HIS A 66 0.01 -21.09 20.51
CA HIS A 66 -0.84 -21.12 19.32
C HIS A 66 -2.10 -20.26 19.50
N TYR A 67 -2.61 -19.71 18.41
CA TYR A 67 -3.93 -19.07 18.36
C TYR A 67 -5.05 -20.09 18.13
N GLY A 68 -6.00 -20.20 19.05
CA GLY A 68 -7.17 -21.06 18.88
C GLY A 68 -8.11 -20.56 17.77
N VAL A 69 -8.88 -21.47 17.15
CA VAL A 69 -9.85 -21.16 16.07
C VAL A 69 -10.84 -20.06 16.44
N ARG A 70 -11.31 -20.04 17.69
CA ARG A 70 -12.25 -19.05 18.19
C ARG A 70 -11.58 -17.70 18.49
N ASN A 71 -10.35 -17.75 19.01
CA ASN A 71 -9.56 -16.56 19.32
C ASN A 71 -8.99 -15.89 18.05
N ALA A 72 -8.82 -16.64 16.96
CA ALA A 72 -8.33 -16.14 15.68
C ALA A 72 -9.18 -14.97 15.13
N GLN A 73 -10.50 -15.02 15.30
CA GLN A 73 -11.40 -13.95 14.88
C GLN A 73 -11.30 -12.72 15.80
N ASP A 74 -11.03 -12.93 17.09
CA ASP A 74 -10.91 -11.86 18.08
C ASP A 74 -9.60 -11.07 17.92
N HIS A 75 -8.60 -11.65 17.25
CA HIS A 75 -7.29 -11.04 16.97
C HIS A 75 -7.14 -10.60 15.51
N GLU A 76 -8.24 -10.52 14.76
CA GLU A 76 -8.22 -9.99 13.41
C GLU A 76 -7.86 -8.50 13.40
N VAL A 77 -6.90 -8.13 12.56
CA VAL A 77 -6.45 -6.75 12.38
C VAL A 77 -6.53 -6.37 10.90
N ILE A 78 -6.91 -5.13 10.64
CA ILE A 78 -6.91 -4.53 9.30
C ILE A 78 -5.87 -3.42 9.31
N THR A 79 -5.09 -3.30 8.23
CA THR A 79 -4.10 -2.23 8.12
C THR A 79 -4.76 -0.85 8.11
N GLU A 80 -4.01 0.20 8.47
CA GLU A 80 -4.52 1.58 8.59
C GLU A 80 -5.26 2.04 7.32
N TYR A 81 -4.78 1.63 6.14
CA TYR A 81 -5.36 2.01 4.86
C TYR A 81 -6.42 1.02 4.35
N GLY A 82 -6.71 -0.05 5.09
CA GLY A 82 -7.78 -1.00 4.76
C GLY A 82 -7.47 -1.94 3.59
N THR A 83 -6.21 -2.04 3.17
CA THR A 83 -5.83 -2.89 2.03
C THR A 83 -5.69 -4.35 2.42
N TYR A 84 -5.15 -4.62 3.61
CA TYR A 84 -4.87 -5.98 4.08
C TYR A 84 -5.63 -6.29 5.35
N ARG A 85 -6.13 -7.53 5.43
CA ARG A 85 -6.66 -8.16 6.63
C ARG A 85 -5.68 -9.23 7.08
N ILE A 86 -5.26 -9.16 8.33
CA ILE A 86 -4.34 -10.09 8.98
C ILE A 86 -5.11 -10.85 10.06
N MET A 87 -5.03 -12.17 10.05
CA MET A 87 -5.70 -13.02 11.01
C MET A 87 -4.77 -14.16 11.44
N PRO A 88 -4.33 -14.22 12.70
CA PRO A 88 -3.55 -15.34 13.19
C PRO A 88 -4.45 -16.58 13.40
N PHE A 89 -3.96 -17.76 13.04
CA PHE A 89 -4.67 -19.03 13.18
C PHE A 89 -3.71 -20.17 13.49
N GLY A 90 -3.77 -20.72 14.70
CA GLY A 90 -2.78 -21.68 15.19
C GLY A 90 -1.40 -21.02 15.27
N ARG A 91 -0.43 -21.59 14.55
CA ARG A 91 0.90 -21.01 14.32
C ARG A 91 1.06 -20.50 12.88
N LEU A 92 -0.04 -20.18 12.23
CA LEU A 92 -0.07 -19.58 10.89
C LEU A 92 -0.62 -18.16 11.01
N ILE A 93 -0.18 -17.28 10.13
CA ILE A 93 -0.75 -15.94 10.00
C ILE A 93 -1.32 -15.81 8.60
N ASN A 94 -2.62 -15.58 8.52
CA ASN A 94 -3.35 -15.42 7.27
C ASN A 94 -3.40 -13.94 6.89
N VAL A 95 -2.91 -13.60 5.70
CA VAL A 95 -2.98 -12.26 5.12
C VAL A 95 -3.86 -12.30 3.87
N LYS A 96 -4.91 -11.48 3.87
CA LYS A 96 -5.87 -11.33 2.77
C LYS A 96 -5.88 -9.90 2.24
N ILE A 97 -5.89 -9.76 0.92
CA ILE A 97 -6.07 -8.45 0.27
C ILE A 97 -7.57 -8.17 0.18
N LEU A 98 -8.04 -7.05 0.73
CA LEU A 98 -9.47 -6.71 0.80
C LEU A 98 -9.99 -6.07 -0.49
N ALA A 99 -9.17 -5.28 -1.18
CA ALA A 99 -9.56 -4.55 -2.40
C ALA A 99 -9.37 -5.35 -3.70
N SER A 100 -8.90 -6.60 -3.61
CA SER A 100 -8.56 -7.43 -4.75
C SER A 100 -9.48 -8.65 -4.83
N ASP A 101 -10.35 -8.69 -5.84
CA ASP A 101 -11.20 -9.84 -6.15
C ASP A 101 -10.36 -11.00 -6.73
N ASN A 102 -9.50 -11.59 -5.89
CA ASN A 102 -8.60 -12.69 -6.26
C ASN A 102 -7.65 -12.37 -7.43
N ASP A 103 -7.09 -11.15 -7.47
CA ASP A 103 -6.03 -10.83 -8.43
C ASP A 103 -4.78 -11.67 -8.12
N ARG A 104 -4.56 -12.70 -8.93
CA ARG A 104 -3.44 -13.62 -8.76
C ARG A 104 -2.09 -12.89 -8.76
N GLU A 105 -1.92 -11.86 -9.57
CA GLU A 105 -0.65 -11.13 -9.65
C GLU A 105 -0.38 -10.39 -8.34
N ALA A 106 -1.41 -9.79 -7.73
CA ALA A 106 -1.31 -9.13 -6.43
C ALA A 106 -0.91 -10.12 -5.32
N TYR A 107 -1.47 -11.33 -5.32
CA TYR A 107 -1.11 -12.36 -4.33
C TYR A 107 0.30 -12.91 -4.51
N VAL A 108 0.75 -13.10 -5.76
CA VAL A 108 2.14 -13.51 -6.06
C VAL A 108 3.14 -12.43 -5.63
N PHE A 109 2.83 -11.16 -5.89
CA PHE A 109 3.65 -10.06 -5.42
C PHE A 109 3.74 -10.02 -3.88
N LEU A 110 2.59 -10.18 -3.21
CA LEU A 110 2.52 -10.17 -1.75
C LEU A 110 3.30 -11.34 -1.12
N GLU A 111 3.18 -12.54 -1.67
CA GLU A 111 3.96 -13.71 -1.27
C GLU A 111 5.46 -13.42 -1.39
N GLN A 112 5.92 -12.93 -2.54
CA GLN A 112 7.34 -12.62 -2.75
C GLN A 112 7.85 -11.54 -1.80
N TYR A 113 7.02 -10.51 -1.56
CA TYR A 113 7.35 -9.43 -0.64
C TYR A 113 7.53 -9.92 0.80
N LEU A 114 6.56 -10.69 1.33
CA LEU A 114 6.62 -11.25 2.67
C LEU A 114 7.72 -12.31 2.80
N SER A 115 7.92 -13.14 1.77
CA SER A 115 9.03 -14.10 1.72
C SER A 115 10.38 -13.39 1.83
N SER A 116 10.54 -12.26 1.14
CA SER A 116 11.76 -11.46 1.21
C SER A 116 11.92 -10.78 2.59
N HIS A 117 10.83 -10.32 3.20
CA HIS A 117 10.85 -9.72 4.54
C HIS A 117 11.31 -10.73 5.60
N TYR A 118 10.78 -11.96 5.54
CA TYR A 118 11.08 -13.03 6.49
C TYR A 118 12.27 -13.92 6.13
N ALA A 119 12.99 -13.63 5.04
CA ALA A 119 14.05 -14.51 4.53
C ALA A 119 15.17 -14.84 5.54
N GLN A 120 15.37 -13.99 6.55
CA GLN A 120 16.39 -14.17 7.60
C GLN A 120 15.78 -14.46 8.99
N ASP A 121 14.46 -14.48 9.11
CA ASP A 121 13.77 -14.72 10.37
C ASP A 121 13.53 -16.22 10.56
N LYS A 122 14.18 -16.81 11.57
CA LYS A 122 14.07 -18.25 11.87
C LYS A 122 12.74 -18.65 12.48
N ARG A 123 11.93 -17.69 12.94
CA ARG A 123 10.60 -17.93 13.50
C ARG A 123 9.57 -18.25 12.41
N VAL A 124 9.85 -17.82 11.18
CA VAL A 124 9.03 -18.08 10.00
C VAL A 124 9.70 -19.16 9.17
N ARG A 125 8.96 -20.23 8.91
CA ARG A 125 9.43 -21.37 8.12
C ARG A 125 9.20 -21.15 6.63
N ASP A 126 8.02 -20.68 6.26
CA ASP A 126 7.62 -20.54 4.86
C ASP A 126 6.53 -19.49 4.68
N VAL A 127 6.41 -18.96 3.46
CA VAL A 127 5.36 -18.03 3.05
C VAL A 127 4.81 -18.49 1.71
N TYR A 128 3.51 -18.78 1.64
CA TYR A 128 2.91 -19.36 0.44
C TYR A 128 1.46 -18.90 0.23
N ILE A 129 1.01 -18.94 -1.03
CA ILE A 129 -0.38 -18.65 -1.38
C ILE A 129 -1.26 -19.87 -1.10
N CYS A 130 -2.33 -19.66 -0.34
CA CYS A 130 -3.37 -20.67 -0.10
C CYS A 130 -4.49 -20.56 -1.16
N GLY A 131 -5.07 -21.70 -1.56
CA GLY A 131 -6.14 -21.79 -2.57
C GLY A 131 -7.45 -21.04 -2.25
N GLY A 132 -7.55 -20.42 -1.07
CA GLY A 132 -8.66 -19.56 -0.66
C GLY A 132 -8.48 -18.06 -0.94
N GLY A 133 -7.45 -17.67 -1.70
CA GLY A 133 -7.17 -16.25 -1.99
C GLY A 133 -6.58 -15.53 -0.78
N THR A 134 -5.56 -16.14 -0.17
CA THR A 134 -4.84 -15.59 0.99
C THR A 134 -3.36 -15.97 0.92
N VAL A 135 -2.48 -15.16 1.46
CA VAL A 135 -1.09 -15.54 1.73
C VAL A 135 -1.00 -16.05 3.16
N MET A 136 -0.33 -17.18 3.35
CA MET A 136 -0.08 -17.76 4.67
C MET A 136 1.39 -17.58 5.02
N VAL A 137 1.66 -17.04 6.20
CA VAL A 137 2.98 -17.05 6.85
C VAL A 137 2.96 -18.19 7.86
N ASP A 138 3.88 -19.13 7.70
CA ASP A 138 3.96 -20.34 8.51
C ASP A 138 5.05 -20.22 9.57
N CYS A 139 4.66 -20.20 10.85
CA CYS A 139 5.56 -20.07 11.99
C CYS A 139 5.71 -21.39 12.78
N ARG A 140 5.50 -22.55 12.13
CA ARG A 140 5.58 -23.89 12.74
C ARG A 140 6.98 -24.47 12.79
#